data_AF-A0A2H9PN32-F1
#
_entry.id   AF-A0A2H9PN32-F1
#
_cell.length_a   1.000
_cell.length_b   1.000
_cell.length_c   1.000
_cell.angle_alpha   90.00
_cell.angle_beta   90.00
_cell.angle_gamma   90.00
#
_symmetry.space_group_name_H-M   'P 1'
#
loop_
_entity.id
_entity.type
_entity.pdbx_description
1 polymer ?
#
loop_
_entity_poly.entity_id
_entity_poly.type
_entity_poly.pdbx_seq_one_letter_code
_entity_poly.pdbx_strand_id
1 'polypeptide(L)' 'FMHCLPVRRNVVVTDEVLDSKQSVIIQQAENRMHSQNALLLKLLGGKSKSK' A
#
# COMPACT_ATOMS: atom_id res chain seq x y z
N PHE A 1 -2.14 -3.02 -12.82
CA PHE A 1 -1.46 -1.72 -12.61
C PHE A 1 -1.24 -1.47 -11.12
N MET A 2 -0.08 -0.93 -10.74
CA MET A 2 0.31 -0.64 -9.35
C MET A 2 1.01 0.72 -9.30
N HIS A 3 0.67 1.58 -8.35
CA HIS A 3 1.21 2.94 -8.19
C HIS A 3 0.91 3.50 -6.80
N CYS A 4 1.86 4.23 -6.20
CA CYS A 4 1.78 4.68 -4.80
C CYS A 4 0.73 5.78 -4.51
N LEU A 5 0.25 6.53 -5.51
CA LEU A 5 -0.70 7.65 -5.38
C LEU A 5 -0.12 8.89 -4.64
N PRO A 6 -0.67 10.10 -4.89
CA PRO A 6 -1.64 10.42 -5.94
C PRO A 6 -1.03 10.26 -7.34
N VAL A 7 -1.87 9.99 -8.33
CA VAL A 7 -1.47 9.88 -9.74
C VAL A 7 -2.34 10.79 -10.58
N ARG A 8 -1.76 11.40 -11.61
CA ARG A 8 -2.50 12.23 -12.57
C ARG A 8 -3.12 11.35 -13.65
N ARG A 9 -4.45 11.18 -13.59
CA ARG A 9 -5.27 10.47 -14.59
C ARG A 9 -5.09 11.10 -15.97
N ASN A 10 -5.05 10.27 -17.00
CA ASN A 10 -4.89 10.62 -18.42
C ASN A 10 -3.62 11.42 -18.76
N VAL A 11 -2.64 11.46 -17.85
CA VAL A 11 -1.30 12.03 -18.06
C VAL A 11 -0.23 10.95 -17.87
N VAL A 12 -0.28 10.25 -16.72
CA VAL A 12 0.68 9.20 -16.39
C VAL A 12 0.12 7.81 -16.72
N VAL A 13 -1.19 7.65 -16.59
CA VAL A 13 -1.91 6.40 -16.83
C VAL A 13 -3.34 6.73 -17.27
N THR A 14 -3.89 5.94 -18.19
CA THR A 14 -5.27 6.09 -18.66
C THR A 14 -6.27 5.62 -17.60
N ASP A 15 -7.48 6.15 -17.64
CA ASP A 15 -8.56 5.71 -16.75
C ASP A 15 -8.87 4.22 -16.91
N GLU A 16 -8.84 3.71 -18.13
CA GLU A 16 -9.07 2.29 -18.43
C GLU A 16 -8.09 1.37 -17.69
N VAL A 17 -6.80 1.73 -17.65
CA VAL A 17 -5.80 0.94 -16.93
C VAL A 17 -5.96 1.09 -15.43
N LEU A 18 -6.24 2.32 -14.97
CA LEU A 18 -6.38 2.63 -13.56
C LEU A 18 -7.56 1.91 -12.91
N ASP A 19 -8.70 1.83 -13.61
CA ASP A 19 -9.95 1.24 -13.14
C ASP A 19 -10.16 -0.20 -13.67
N SER A 20 -9.17 -0.75 -14.38
CA SER A 20 -9.21 -2.14 -14.86
C SER A 20 -9.26 -3.18 -13.73
N LYS A 21 -9.81 -4.35 -14.02
CA LYS A 21 -9.78 -5.53 -13.11
C LYS A 21 -8.37 -5.97 -12.72
N GLN A 22 -7.35 -5.62 -13.52
CA GLN A 22 -5.95 -5.94 -13.25
C GLN A 22 -5.25 -4.83 -12.45
N SER A 23 -5.94 -3.74 -12.11
CA SER A 23 -5.46 -2.68 -11.24
C SER A 23 -5.56 -3.11 -9.78
N VAL A 24 -4.44 -2.97 -9.05
CA VAL A 24 -4.34 -3.32 -7.63
C VAL A 24 -4.05 -2.09 -6.77
N ILE A 25 -4.23 -0.87 -7.30
CA ILE A 25 -3.87 0.38 -6.62
C ILE A 25 -4.63 0.59 -5.30
N ILE A 26 -5.89 0.15 -5.24
CA ILE A 26 -6.72 0.27 -4.03
C ILE A 26 -6.24 -0.72 -2.98
N GLN A 27 -5.99 -1.98 -3.37
CA GLN A 27 -5.41 -2.99 -2.49
C GLN A 27 -4.02 -2.59 -1.99
N GLN A 28 -3.19 -2.01 -2.87
CA GLN A 28 -1.89 -1.46 -2.49
C GLN A 28 -2.02 -0.34 -1.45
N ALA A 29 -2.99 0.57 -1.64
CA ALA A 29 -3.24 1.67 -0.72
C ALA A 29 -3.67 1.16 0.67
N GLU A 30 -4.57 0.18 0.72
CA GLU A 30 -5.03 -0.49 1.95
C GLU A 30 -3.88 -1.22 2.67
N ASN A 31 -3.03 -1.92 1.91
CA ASN A 31 -1.86 -2.62 2.46
C ASN A 31 -0.85 -1.72 3.16
N ARG A 32 -0.89 -0.39 2.95
CA ARG A 32 -0.09 0.56 3.75
C ARG A 32 -0.47 0.53 5.23
N MET A 33 -1.77 0.51 5.54
CA MET A 33 -2.24 0.47 6.93
C MET A 33 -1.86 -0.85 7.60
N HIS A 34 -2.07 -1.98 6.90
CA HIS A 34 -1.66 -3.30 7.41
C HIS A 34 -0.15 -3.38 7.66
N SER A 35 0.67 -2.88 6.71
CA SER A 35 2.13 -2.88 6.85
C SER A 35 2.59 -2.01 8.02
N GLN A 36 2.00 -0.81 8.18
CA GLN A 36 2.30 0.10 9.28
C GLN A 36 1.90 -0.51 10.63
N ASN A 37 0.72 -1.14 10.72
CA ASN A 37 0.29 -1.82 11.94
C ASN A 37 1.22 -2.96 12.32
N ALA A 38 1.61 -3.81 11.36
CA ALA A 38 2.56 -4.90 11.60
C ALA A 38 3.93 -4.37 12.05
N LEU A 39 4.39 -3.27 11.45
CA LEU A 39 5.63 -2.61 11.85
C LEU A 39 5.55 -2.06 13.28
N LEU A 40 4.46 -1.38 13.63
CA LEU A 40 4.23 -0.85 14.98
C LEU A 40 4.16 -1.99 16.01
N LEU A 41 3.46 -3.08 15.71
CA LEU A 41 3.43 -4.27 16.57
C LEU A 41 4.83 -4.88 16.77
N LYS A 42 5.66 -4.90 15.72
CA LYS A 42 7.04 -5.39 15.82
C LYS A 42 7.91 -4.49 16.70
N LEU A 43 7.77 -3.17 16.55
CA LEU A 43 8.59 -2.18 17.27
C LEU A 43 8.14 -1.99 18.72
N LEU A 44 6.83 -1.96 18.97
CA LEU A 44 6.23 -1.63 20.28
C LEU A 44 5.73 -2.87 21.04
N GLY A 45 5.31 -3.92 20.33
CA GLY A 45 4.82 -5.17 20.93
C GLY A 45 5.92 -6.20 21.25
N GLY A 46 7.18 -5.86 20.95
CA GLY A 46 8.33 -6.71 21.28
C GLY A 46 8.60 -6.73 22.78
N LYS A 47 8.25 -7.82 23.45
CA LYS A 47 8.99 -8.23 24.67
C LYS A 47 10.47 -8.17 24.32
N SER A 48 11.22 -7.37 25.07
CA SER A 48 12.68 -7.42 25.13
C SER A 48 13.08 -8.89 25.18
N LYS A 49 13.60 -9.43 24.08
CA LYS A 49 14.50 -10.56 24.20
C LYS A 49 15.80 -9.94 24.70
N SER A 50 15.90 -9.82 26.03
CA SER A 50 17.20 -9.80 26.69
C SER A 50 17.96 -10.98 26.12
N LYS A 51 18.97 -10.66 25.33
CA LYS A 51 19.99 -11.60 24.94
C LYS A 51 20.78 -12.01 26.17
#